data_AF-A0AA41SBP0-F1
#
_entry.id   AF-A0AA41SBP0-F1
#
_cell.length_a   1.000
_cell.length_b   1.000
_cell.length_c   1.000
_cell.angle_alpha   90.00
_cell.angle_beta   90.00
_cell.angle_gamma   90.00
#
_symmetry.space_group_name_H-M   'P 1'
#
loop_
_entity.id
_entity.type
_entity.pdbx_description
1 polymer ?
#
loop_
_entity_poly.entity_id
_entity_poly.type
_entity_poly.pdbx_seq_one_letter_code
_entity_poly.pdbx_strand_id
1 'polypeptide(L)'
;QIGTESDFKKFTENLKIASAILNLKKLIDQDNVYLYYFNLCIEACKTKDTIVFRASKLLSMKTKLRKLIQCLVANIRDIDVSLIQKKKDKSQLEWNKISATLRESVKEAAAKRFFEDNMVKFRREGSSSSSFQQFMENLASWRAACDEKKWLVNYENEDQVLTEVLTNDDVLGDLVTLDEQEKMRQFCYHSLKLGTGAKEIAQFPGSRPVSLNRENLQLLRQRYYYATWKAGGTRYMMLITSDGCFLIDINFNFRRVQMRFPLKQTNKYLGEDTHNLTLLDGEMVIEASPQKKERRYLIYDLMAINSVSIIERPFSERWKMLEKEVIEPRNLERQSRKFNFRYDLEPFKVKRKEFWLLSATTKLLKVIPMLPHEAHGLIFRGWDDPCVPRTHEGILEWKYPDTNSVDFLFEVDENRQLLYLNELGKKKLMDGNHVDFKNGEVPSELSGRIIECSWNSVEQAWNCMRVSVDKSFPSDINTYMKVMRSIKDNITEEVLLEVIGDIVLLPMYADRMRNDSKARSKQHS
;
A
#
# COMPACT_ATOMS: atom_id res chain seq x y z
N GLN A 1 -48.11 27.82 28.80
CA GLN A 1 -49.32 27.06 28.41
C GLN A 1 -48.89 25.89 27.54
N ILE A 2 -49.07 24.66 28.03
CA ILE A 2 -48.80 23.45 27.24
C ILE A 2 -50.08 23.20 26.45
N GLY A 3 -50.02 23.40 25.14
CA GLY A 3 -51.21 23.49 24.29
C GLY A 3 -51.87 22.15 23.97
N THR A 4 -51.19 21.02 24.14
CA THR A 4 -51.76 19.69 23.85
C THR A 4 -51.22 18.59 24.77
N GLU A 5 -52.02 17.54 24.96
CA GLU A 5 -51.67 16.33 25.72
C GLU A 5 -50.44 15.61 25.16
N SER A 6 -50.18 15.75 23.85
CA SER A 6 -48.98 15.22 23.19
C SER A 6 -47.69 15.91 23.69
N ASP A 7 -47.74 17.23 23.86
CA ASP A 7 -46.59 18.01 24.34
C ASP A 7 -46.30 17.74 25.81
N PHE A 8 -47.33 17.49 26.62
CA PHE A 8 -47.17 17.06 28.01
C PHE A 8 -46.53 15.67 28.10
N LYS A 9 -46.92 14.73 27.23
CA LYS A 9 -46.34 13.38 27.18
C LYS A 9 -44.86 13.40 26.76
N LYS A 10 -44.52 14.24 25.78
CA LYS A 10 -43.14 14.47 25.33
C LYS A 10 -42.28 15.14 26.41
N PHE A 11 -42.82 16.12 27.13
CA PHE A 11 -42.14 16.77 28.24
C PHE A 11 -41.86 15.79 29.39
N THR A 12 -42.82 14.91 29.69
CA THR A 12 -42.70 13.89 30.75
C THR A 12 -41.71 12.77 30.36
N GLU A 13 -41.66 12.37 29.09
CA GLU A 13 -40.62 11.46 28.58
C GLU A 13 -39.23 12.09 28.64
N ASN A 14 -39.10 13.36 28.27
CA ASN A 14 -37.81 14.06 28.32
C ASN A 14 -37.29 14.21 29.76
N LEU A 15 -38.17 14.43 30.76
CA LEU A 15 -37.80 14.44 32.18
C LEU A 15 -37.37 13.06 32.70
N LYS A 16 -38.02 11.98 32.26
CA LYS A 16 -37.60 10.60 32.59
C LYS A 16 -36.25 10.25 31.98
N ILE A 17 -35.99 10.72 30.77
CA ILE A 17 -34.70 10.54 30.08
C ILE A 17 -33.61 11.38 30.76
N ALA A 18 -33.89 12.61 31.19
CA ALA A 18 -32.93 13.44 31.92
C ALA A 18 -32.57 12.84 33.30
N SER A 19 -33.55 12.28 34.01
CA SER A 19 -33.32 11.54 35.28
C SER A 19 -32.50 10.26 35.07
N ALA A 20 -32.76 9.52 33.98
CA ALA A 20 -31.95 8.36 33.60
C ALA A 20 -30.52 8.76 33.24
N ILE A 21 -30.31 9.89 32.57
CA ILE A 21 -28.98 10.42 32.22
C ILE A 21 -28.21 10.87 33.48
N LEU A 22 -28.88 11.48 34.47
CA LEU A 22 -28.23 11.85 35.73
C LEU A 22 -27.82 10.63 36.56
N ASN A 23 -28.64 9.58 36.58
CA ASN A 23 -28.30 8.30 37.20
C ASN A 23 -27.20 7.53 36.42
N LEU A 24 -27.18 7.66 35.09
CA LEU A 24 -26.11 7.11 34.22
C LEU A 24 -24.76 7.79 34.47
N LYS A 25 -24.73 9.09 34.78
CA LYS A 25 -23.50 9.80 35.14
C LYS A 25 -22.89 9.30 36.46
N LYS A 26 -23.73 8.98 37.45
CA LYS A 26 -23.31 8.33 38.72
C LYS A 26 -22.73 6.92 38.55
N LEU A 27 -23.13 6.19 37.50
CA LEU A 27 -22.66 4.83 37.20
C LEU A 27 -21.35 4.79 36.40
N ILE A 28 -21.03 5.88 35.69
CA ILE A 28 -19.75 6.06 34.97
C ILE A 28 -18.59 6.24 35.95
N ASP A 29 -18.83 6.88 37.10
CA ASP A 29 -17.81 7.08 38.15
C ASP A 29 -17.50 5.81 38.97
N GLN A 30 -18.08 4.63 38.64
CA GLN A 30 -17.94 3.37 39.39
C GLN A 30 -17.32 2.20 38.58
N ASP A 31 -16.65 2.45 37.46
CA ASP A 31 -15.83 1.48 36.70
C ASP A 31 -16.49 0.13 36.33
N ASN A 32 -17.83 0.04 36.25
CA ASN A 32 -18.52 -1.21 35.91
C ASN A 32 -19.11 -1.18 34.49
N VAL A 33 -18.20 -1.26 33.52
CA VAL A 33 -18.45 -1.21 32.07
C VAL A 33 -19.46 -2.27 31.59
N TYR A 34 -19.56 -3.41 32.27
CA TYR A 34 -20.47 -4.51 31.91
C TYR A 34 -21.95 -4.22 32.26
N LEU A 35 -22.21 -3.51 33.35
CA LEU A 35 -23.57 -3.10 33.74
C LEU A 35 -24.12 -2.00 32.80
N TYR A 36 -23.22 -1.15 32.29
CA TYR A 36 -23.50 -0.12 31.30
C TYR A 36 -24.01 -0.70 29.97
N TYR A 37 -23.33 -1.72 29.42
CA TYR A 37 -23.73 -2.34 28.15
C TYR A 37 -24.94 -3.27 28.27
N PHE A 38 -25.13 -3.95 29.42
CA PHE A 38 -26.30 -4.80 29.68
C PHE A 38 -27.60 -3.98 29.76
N ASN A 39 -27.59 -2.83 30.43
CA ASN A 39 -28.76 -1.95 30.52
C ASN A 39 -29.07 -1.23 29.19
N LEU A 40 -28.06 -0.91 28.38
CA LEU A 40 -28.24 -0.35 27.04
C LEU A 40 -28.94 -1.32 26.08
N CYS A 41 -28.57 -2.61 26.13
CA CYS A 41 -29.23 -3.67 25.36
C CYS A 41 -30.67 -3.94 25.83
N ILE A 42 -30.95 -3.80 27.13
CA ILE A 42 -32.31 -3.95 27.68
C ILE A 42 -33.22 -2.79 27.23
N GLU A 43 -32.74 -1.54 27.21
CA GLU A 43 -33.53 -0.41 26.72
C GLU A 43 -33.68 -0.36 25.20
N ALA A 44 -32.63 -0.78 24.45
CA ALA A 44 -32.70 -0.92 23.00
C ALA A 44 -33.77 -1.94 22.56
N CYS A 45 -34.06 -2.95 23.39
CA CYS A 45 -35.11 -3.93 23.11
C CYS A 45 -36.54 -3.43 23.44
N LYS A 46 -36.70 -2.34 24.19
CA LYS A 46 -38.02 -1.82 24.62
C LYS A 46 -38.64 -0.81 23.65
N THR A 47 -37.85 -0.13 22.83
CA THR A 47 -38.33 0.89 21.86
C THR A 47 -38.05 0.42 20.44
N LYS A 48 -39.06 -0.18 19.80
CA LYS A 48 -38.89 -0.95 18.56
C LYS A 48 -38.51 -0.15 17.30
N ASP A 49 -38.60 1.18 17.28
CA ASP A 49 -38.62 1.92 15.98
C ASP A 49 -37.57 3.04 15.81
N THR A 50 -36.60 3.22 16.71
CA THR A 50 -35.75 4.44 16.68
C THR A 50 -34.24 4.21 16.54
N ILE A 51 -33.80 3.04 16.07
CA ILE A 51 -32.35 2.73 16.00
C ILE A 51 -31.71 3.00 14.64
N VAL A 52 -32.45 2.92 13.54
CA VAL A 52 -31.88 3.13 12.19
C VAL A 52 -31.31 4.56 12.04
N PHE A 53 -31.86 5.54 12.78
CA PHE A 53 -31.47 6.94 12.65
C PHE A 53 -30.29 7.38 13.55
N ARG A 54 -29.89 6.59 14.56
CA ARG A 54 -28.80 7.00 15.50
C ARG A 54 -27.57 6.08 15.54
N ALA A 55 -27.58 4.97 14.78
CA ALA A 55 -26.39 4.13 14.57
C ALA A 55 -25.21 4.91 13.94
N SER A 56 -25.49 5.96 13.17
CA SER A 56 -24.47 6.82 12.55
C SER A 56 -23.62 7.59 13.58
N LYS A 57 -24.18 7.95 14.75
CA LYS A 57 -23.46 8.71 15.79
C LYS A 57 -22.60 7.80 16.69
N LEU A 58 -23.04 6.55 16.91
CA LEU A 58 -22.30 5.48 17.59
C LEU A 58 -21.15 4.90 16.75
N LEU A 59 -21.21 5.06 15.42
CA LEU A 59 -20.17 4.64 14.48
C LEU A 59 -18.82 5.36 14.65
N SER A 60 -18.78 6.43 15.46
CA SER A 60 -17.56 7.21 15.73
C SER A 60 -16.72 6.70 16.91
N MET A 61 -17.17 5.67 17.65
CA MET A 61 -16.39 5.10 18.76
C MET A 61 -15.61 3.85 18.34
N LYS A 62 -14.29 3.92 18.58
CA LYS A 62 -13.17 2.97 18.34
C LYS A 62 -13.51 1.57 17.77
N THR A 63 -12.69 1.15 16.80
CA THR A 63 -12.65 -0.12 16.05
C THR A 63 -12.92 -1.39 16.87
N LYS A 64 -12.55 -1.41 18.16
CA LYS A 64 -12.80 -2.53 19.11
C LYS A 64 -14.29 -2.77 19.36
N LEU A 65 -15.10 -1.71 19.47
CA LEU A 65 -16.54 -1.78 19.72
C LEU A 65 -17.31 -2.32 18.50
N ARG A 66 -16.84 -1.97 17.29
CA ARG A 66 -17.43 -2.37 16.01
C ARG A 66 -17.33 -3.88 15.75
N LYS A 67 -16.19 -4.49 16.10
CA LYS A 67 -15.95 -5.94 15.94
C LYS A 67 -16.71 -6.78 16.97
N LEU A 68 -16.80 -6.32 18.23
CA LEU A 68 -17.57 -7.01 19.27
C LEU A 68 -19.08 -7.04 18.93
N ILE A 69 -19.61 -5.91 18.43
CA ILE A 69 -20.99 -5.80 17.96
C ILE A 69 -21.21 -6.67 16.71
N GLN A 70 -20.28 -6.71 15.76
CA GLN A 70 -20.39 -7.60 14.58
C GLN A 70 -20.34 -9.09 14.96
N CYS A 71 -19.53 -9.48 15.95
CA CYS A 71 -19.44 -10.85 16.45
C CYS A 71 -20.73 -11.27 17.18
N LEU A 72 -21.28 -10.38 18.02
CA LEU A 72 -22.56 -10.59 18.68
C LEU A 72 -23.72 -10.67 17.69
N VAL A 73 -23.78 -9.77 16.69
CA VAL A 73 -24.84 -9.71 15.68
C VAL A 73 -24.81 -10.89 14.71
N ALA A 74 -23.62 -11.40 14.34
CA ALA A 74 -23.48 -12.55 13.45
C ALA A 74 -23.92 -13.87 14.12
N ASN A 75 -23.75 -13.99 15.44
CA ASN A 75 -24.00 -15.22 16.20
C ASN A 75 -25.36 -15.24 16.94
N ILE A 76 -26.23 -14.23 16.73
CA ILE A 76 -27.61 -14.25 17.25
C ILE A 76 -28.37 -15.52 16.79
N ARG A 77 -27.99 -16.12 15.65
CA ARG A 77 -28.60 -17.35 15.12
C ARG A 77 -28.20 -18.63 15.86
N ASP A 78 -27.02 -18.66 16.48
CA ASP A 78 -26.47 -19.83 17.18
C ASP A 78 -26.65 -19.76 18.70
N ILE A 79 -27.08 -18.60 19.22
CA ILE A 79 -27.53 -18.44 20.59
C ILE A 79 -28.98 -18.89 20.64
N ASP A 80 -29.34 -19.86 21.48
CA ASP A 80 -30.72 -20.32 21.63
C ASP A 80 -31.63 -19.20 22.18
N VAL A 81 -32.21 -18.43 21.27
CA VAL A 81 -33.08 -17.28 21.55
C VAL A 81 -34.35 -17.70 22.28
N SER A 82 -34.72 -18.99 22.25
CA SER A 82 -35.90 -19.52 22.95
C SER A 82 -35.77 -19.42 24.48
N LEU A 83 -34.54 -19.39 25.01
CA LEU A 83 -34.25 -19.14 26.44
C LEU A 83 -34.57 -17.70 26.86
N ILE A 84 -34.48 -16.74 25.92
CA ILE A 84 -34.74 -15.31 26.17
C ILE A 84 -36.25 -15.01 26.13
N GLN A 85 -37.03 -15.83 25.42
CA GLN A 85 -38.48 -15.66 25.25
C GLN A 85 -39.34 -16.30 26.35
N LYS A 86 -38.81 -17.21 27.18
CA LYS A 86 -39.49 -17.82 28.35
C LYS A 86 -39.68 -16.85 29.54
N LYS A 87 -39.79 -15.56 29.24
CA LYS A 87 -39.44 -14.42 30.10
C LYS A 87 -40.50 -14.02 31.13
N LYS A 88 -41.75 -14.50 31.03
CA LYS A 88 -42.83 -13.74 31.68
C LYS A 88 -42.88 -13.85 33.21
N ASP A 89 -42.51 -14.98 33.84
CA ASP A 89 -42.63 -15.13 35.31
C ASP A 89 -41.68 -16.20 35.91
N LYS A 90 -40.36 -15.93 36.04
CA LYS A 90 -39.42 -16.86 36.70
C LYS A 90 -38.50 -16.15 37.71
N SER A 91 -38.18 -16.86 38.80
CA SER A 91 -37.46 -16.32 39.98
C SER A 91 -35.95 -16.14 39.75
N GLN A 92 -35.30 -15.31 40.57
CA GLN A 92 -33.88 -14.96 40.52
C GLN A 92 -32.93 -16.18 40.50
N LEU A 93 -33.32 -17.30 41.12
CA LEU A 93 -32.52 -18.52 41.17
C LEU A 93 -32.50 -19.27 39.82
N GLU A 94 -33.60 -19.24 39.08
CA GLU A 94 -33.64 -19.79 37.71
C GLU A 94 -32.89 -18.90 36.72
N TRP A 95 -32.84 -17.59 36.97
CA TRP A 95 -32.02 -16.65 36.18
C TRP A 95 -30.52 -16.93 36.28
N ASN A 96 -30.02 -17.27 37.46
CA ASN A 96 -28.62 -17.63 37.63
C ASN A 96 -28.27 -18.93 36.87
N LYS A 97 -29.21 -19.89 36.80
CA LYS A 97 -29.06 -21.11 36.00
C LYS A 97 -29.03 -20.80 34.50
N ILE A 98 -29.97 -20.00 34.00
CA ILE A 98 -30.03 -19.61 32.58
C ILE A 98 -28.80 -18.78 32.18
N SER A 99 -28.33 -17.87 33.04
CA SER A 99 -27.10 -17.09 32.83
C SER A 99 -25.86 -17.99 32.76
N ALA A 100 -25.79 -19.04 33.58
CA ALA A 100 -24.70 -20.00 33.54
C ALA A 100 -24.73 -20.84 32.25
N THR A 101 -25.90 -21.33 31.84
CA THR A 101 -26.08 -22.08 30.58
C THR A 101 -25.73 -21.24 29.37
N LEU A 102 -26.13 -19.96 29.34
CA LEU A 102 -25.81 -19.05 28.23
C LEU A 102 -24.31 -18.72 28.17
N ARG A 103 -23.64 -18.59 29.33
CA ARG A 103 -22.18 -18.42 29.39
C ARG A 103 -21.46 -19.65 28.86
N GLU A 104 -21.96 -20.86 29.13
CA GLU A 104 -21.37 -22.08 28.59
C GLU A 104 -21.59 -22.20 27.07
N SER A 105 -22.77 -21.87 26.54
CA SER A 105 -22.97 -21.86 25.08
C SER A 105 -22.07 -20.86 24.36
N VAL A 106 -21.80 -19.68 24.96
CA VAL A 106 -20.84 -18.70 24.40
C VAL A 106 -19.41 -19.22 24.46
N LYS A 107 -19.03 -19.92 25.54
CA LYS A 107 -17.71 -20.56 25.66
C LYS A 107 -17.54 -21.68 24.63
N GLU A 108 -18.54 -22.53 24.43
CA GLU A 108 -18.53 -23.61 23.43
C GLU A 108 -18.40 -23.07 22.00
N ALA A 109 -19.11 -21.99 21.67
CA ALA A 109 -19.00 -21.34 20.37
C ALA A 109 -17.60 -20.75 20.13
N ALA A 110 -16.99 -20.13 21.15
CA ALA A 110 -15.62 -19.63 21.09
C ALA A 110 -14.59 -20.76 20.98
N ALA A 111 -14.80 -21.86 21.70
CA ALA A 111 -13.97 -23.07 21.66
C ALA A 111 -13.91 -23.69 20.27
N LYS A 112 -15.10 -23.85 19.67
CA LYS A 112 -15.26 -24.45 18.34
C LYS A 112 -14.50 -23.66 17.28
N ARG A 113 -14.58 -22.33 17.34
CA ARG A 113 -13.87 -21.46 16.41
C ARG A 113 -12.36 -21.46 16.63
N PHE A 114 -11.90 -21.41 17.88
CA PHE A 114 -10.47 -21.52 18.20
C PHE A 114 -9.89 -22.83 17.66
N PHE A 115 -10.62 -23.94 17.80
CA PHE A 115 -10.24 -25.23 17.25
C PHE A 115 -10.21 -25.23 15.71
N GLU A 116 -11.23 -24.68 15.05
CA GLU A 116 -11.29 -24.56 13.59
C GLU A 116 -10.14 -23.72 13.03
N ASP A 117 -9.82 -22.58 13.64
CA ASP A 117 -8.73 -21.68 13.22
C ASP A 117 -7.35 -22.34 13.40
N ASN A 118 -7.11 -23.02 14.54
CA ASN A 118 -5.86 -23.75 14.78
C ASN A 118 -5.74 -24.99 13.87
N MET A 119 -6.85 -25.65 13.53
CA MET A 119 -6.85 -26.76 12.56
C MET A 119 -6.52 -26.29 11.14
N VAL A 120 -7.00 -25.12 10.74
CA VAL A 120 -6.63 -24.50 9.46
C VAL A 120 -5.14 -24.15 9.44
N LYS A 121 -4.60 -23.65 10.55
CA LYS A 121 -3.17 -23.33 10.69
C LYS A 121 -2.30 -24.60 10.64
N PHE A 122 -2.64 -25.64 11.39
CA PHE A 122 -1.95 -26.93 11.37
C PHE A 122 -1.96 -27.57 9.97
N ARG A 123 -3.06 -27.47 9.22
CA ARG A 123 -3.12 -27.93 7.82
C ARG A 123 -2.23 -27.15 6.85
N ARG A 124 -1.91 -25.88 7.13
CA ARG A 124 -1.03 -25.05 6.31
C ARG A 124 0.45 -25.32 6.56
N GLU A 125 0.82 -25.64 7.80
CA GLU A 125 2.22 -25.82 8.23
C GLU A 125 2.76 -27.25 7.99
N GLY A 126 1.89 -28.18 7.59
CA GLY A 126 2.26 -29.58 7.29
C GLY A 126 2.46 -30.44 8.54
N SER A 127 2.31 -31.76 8.43
CA SER A 127 2.32 -32.72 9.56
C SER A 127 3.73 -33.09 10.03
N SER A 128 4.53 -32.10 10.43
CA SER A 128 5.80 -32.34 11.12
C SER A 128 5.57 -32.58 12.61
N SER A 129 6.52 -33.25 13.28
CA SER A 129 6.43 -33.48 14.74
C SER A 129 6.40 -32.16 15.53
N SER A 130 7.01 -31.09 15.01
CA SER A 130 7.05 -29.78 15.68
C SER A 130 5.75 -29.00 15.52
N SER A 131 5.08 -29.06 14.36
CA SER A 131 3.79 -28.40 14.16
C SER A 131 2.67 -29.07 14.96
N PHE A 132 2.75 -30.39 15.14
CA PHE A 132 1.82 -31.13 15.99
C PHE A 132 2.02 -30.79 17.47
N GLN A 133 3.28 -30.68 17.91
CA GLN A 133 3.59 -30.29 19.29
C GLN A 133 3.12 -28.86 19.59
N GLN A 134 3.34 -27.91 18.66
CA GLN A 134 2.82 -26.55 18.77
C GLN A 134 1.28 -26.50 18.80
N PHE A 135 0.61 -27.31 17.98
CA PHE A 135 -0.85 -27.41 17.99
C PHE A 135 -1.38 -27.95 19.34
N MET A 136 -0.72 -28.95 19.91
CA MET A 136 -1.07 -29.50 21.22
C MET A 136 -0.81 -28.52 22.37
N GLU A 137 0.26 -27.73 22.29
CA GLU A 137 0.56 -26.65 23.25
C GLU A 137 -0.48 -25.52 23.17
N ASN A 138 -0.92 -25.13 21.97
CA ASN A 138 -1.97 -24.13 21.80
C ASN A 138 -3.32 -24.60 22.37
N LEU A 139 -3.68 -25.88 22.18
CA LEU A 139 -4.88 -26.46 22.77
C LEU A 139 -4.79 -26.56 24.29
N ALA A 140 -3.62 -26.92 24.83
CA ALA A 140 -3.39 -26.96 26.27
C ALA A 140 -3.46 -25.55 26.91
N SER A 141 -2.90 -24.54 26.23
CA SER A 141 -2.97 -23.15 26.66
C SER A 141 -4.41 -22.61 26.66
N TRP A 142 -5.21 -22.95 25.65
CA TRP A 142 -6.61 -22.56 25.60
C TRP A 142 -7.42 -23.23 26.71
N ARG A 143 -7.19 -24.53 26.95
CA ARG A 143 -7.81 -25.27 28.05
C ARG A 143 -7.49 -24.65 29.41
N ALA A 144 -6.23 -24.30 29.67
CA ALA A 144 -5.82 -23.60 30.88
C ALA A 144 -6.47 -22.20 31.02
N ALA A 145 -6.61 -21.46 29.92
CA ALA A 145 -7.24 -20.13 29.91
C ALA A 145 -8.77 -20.18 30.14
N CYS A 146 -9.43 -21.27 29.74
CA CYS A 146 -10.82 -21.55 30.05
C CYS A 146 -11.04 -21.85 31.53
N ASP A 147 -10.10 -22.58 32.16
CA ASP A 147 -10.15 -22.92 33.58
C ASP A 147 -9.88 -21.70 34.49
N GLU A 148 -9.05 -20.74 34.04
CA GLU A 148 -8.72 -19.53 34.81
C GLU A 148 -9.66 -18.32 34.60
N LYS A 149 -10.76 -18.44 33.83
CA LYS A 149 -11.62 -17.30 33.41
C LYS A 149 -10.86 -16.16 32.69
N LYS A 150 -9.64 -16.41 32.19
CA LYS A 150 -8.76 -15.45 31.48
C LYS A 150 -8.72 -15.63 29.95
N TRP A 151 -9.66 -16.39 29.39
CA TRP A 151 -9.69 -16.70 27.94
C TRP A 151 -9.77 -15.48 27.01
N LEU A 152 -10.19 -14.29 27.51
CA LEU A 152 -10.12 -13.04 26.75
C LEU A 152 -8.72 -12.41 26.74
N VAL A 153 -7.86 -12.67 27.73
CA VAL A 153 -6.50 -12.10 27.81
C VAL A 153 -5.57 -12.73 26.77
N ASN A 154 -5.76 -14.01 26.43
CA ASN A 154 -5.03 -14.63 25.32
C ASN A 154 -5.44 -14.07 23.95
N TYR A 155 -6.67 -13.56 23.83
CA TYR A 155 -7.13 -12.81 22.65
C TYR A 155 -6.59 -11.37 22.62
N GLU A 156 -6.23 -10.80 23.78
CA GLU A 156 -5.57 -9.49 23.88
C GLU A 156 -4.06 -9.57 23.55
N ASN A 157 -3.43 -10.73 23.76
CA ASN A 157 -2.00 -10.94 23.48
C ASN A 157 -1.69 -11.43 22.05
N GLU A 158 -2.69 -11.81 21.25
CA GLU A 158 -2.49 -12.08 19.81
C GLU A 158 -2.24 -10.82 18.98
N ASP A 159 -2.62 -9.62 19.46
CA ASP A 159 -2.26 -8.33 18.84
C ASP A 159 -0.78 -7.95 19.07
N GLN A 160 -0.02 -8.71 19.88
CA GLN A 160 1.44 -8.61 19.94
C GLN A 160 2.17 -9.64 19.06
N VAL A 161 1.44 -10.50 18.35
CA VAL A 161 2.03 -11.30 17.27
C VAL A 161 2.13 -10.41 16.03
N LEU A 162 3.25 -9.67 15.96
CA LEU A 162 3.78 -8.99 14.79
C LEU A 162 2.72 -8.18 14.00
N THR A 163 2.49 -6.91 14.37
CA THR A 163 2.42 -5.90 13.29
C THR A 163 3.75 -5.96 12.56
N GLU A 164 3.87 -6.87 11.57
CA GLU A 164 4.98 -6.86 10.64
C GLU A 164 5.08 -5.43 10.12
N VAL A 165 6.18 -4.77 10.47
CA VAL A 165 6.48 -3.44 9.98
C VAL A 165 6.69 -3.62 8.49
N LEU A 166 5.65 -3.36 7.70
CA LEU A 166 5.75 -3.43 6.24
C LEU A 166 6.85 -2.45 5.83
N THR A 167 7.90 -2.97 5.18
CA THR A 167 8.96 -2.15 4.58
C THR A 167 8.94 -2.30 3.06
N ASN A 168 9.51 -1.32 2.35
CA ASN A 168 9.67 -1.39 0.90
C ASN A 168 10.68 -2.47 0.49
N ASP A 169 11.53 -2.93 1.43
CA ASP A 169 12.58 -3.91 1.23
C ASP A 169 12.11 -5.35 1.49
N ASP A 170 10.86 -5.52 1.95
CA ASP A 170 10.27 -6.84 2.16
C ASP A 170 10.30 -7.65 0.86
N VAL A 171 10.83 -8.85 0.96
CA VAL A 171 10.93 -9.79 -0.16
C VAL A 171 9.57 -10.41 -0.43
N LEU A 172 8.94 -10.05 -1.55
CA LEU A 172 7.58 -10.48 -1.89
C LEU A 172 7.57 -11.70 -2.82
N GLY A 173 6.82 -12.74 -2.42
CA GLY A 173 6.55 -13.91 -3.26
C GLY A 173 7.58 -15.02 -3.15
N ASP A 174 7.20 -16.17 -3.71
CA ASP A 174 7.95 -17.42 -3.62
C ASP A 174 9.10 -17.44 -4.63
N LEU A 175 10.17 -18.17 -4.29
CA LEU A 175 11.31 -18.38 -5.18
C LEU A 175 10.88 -19.13 -6.44
N VAL A 176 11.48 -18.75 -7.56
CA VAL A 176 11.31 -19.38 -8.87
C VAL A 176 12.61 -20.09 -9.24
N THR A 177 12.52 -21.29 -9.83
CA THR A 177 13.72 -22.04 -10.23
C THR A 177 14.51 -21.32 -11.31
N LEU A 178 15.83 -21.51 -11.35
CA LEU A 178 16.69 -20.81 -12.33
C LEU A 178 16.28 -21.10 -13.78
N ASP A 179 15.87 -22.32 -14.10
CA ASP A 179 15.43 -22.72 -15.44
C ASP A 179 14.14 -21.99 -15.86
N GLU A 180 13.20 -21.83 -14.94
CA GLU A 180 11.99 -21.05 -15.19
C GLU A 180 12.31 -19.57 -15.34
N GLN A 181 13.17 -19.02 -14.48
CA GLN A 181 13.62 -17.63 -14.59
C GLN A 181 14.24 -17.36 -15.96
N GLU A 182 15.10 -18.26 -16.45
CA GLU A 182 15.77 -18.08 -17.74
C GLU A 182 14.79 -18.03 -18.92
N LYS A 183 13.77 -18.90 -18.92
CA LYS A 183 12.68 -18.84 -19.92
C LYS A 183 11.91 -17.52 -19.85
N MET A 184 11.65 -17.03 -18.64
CA MET A 184 10.96 -15.74 -18.44
C MET A 184 11.84 -14.56 -18.86
N ARG A 185 13.16 -14.62 -18.66
CA ARG A 185 14.11 -13.61 -19.16
C ARG A 185 14.09 -13.54 -20.67
N GLN A 186 14.13 -14.70 -21.34
CA GLN A 186 14.03 -14.79 -22.79
C GLN A 186 12.72 -14.17 -23.30
N PHE A 187 11.60 -14.44 -22.64
CA PHE A 187 10.32 -13.81 -22.98
C PHE A 187 10.36 -12.28 -22.82
N CYS A 188 10.91 -11.76 -21.72
CA CYS A 188 11.04 -10.32 -21.51
C CYS A 188 11.88 -9.67 -22.61
N TYR A 189 12.97 -10.32 -23.02
CA TYR A 189 13.90 -9.83 -24.02
C TYR A 189 13.27 -9.83 -25.41
N HIS A 190 12.60 -10.92 -25.76
CA HIS A 190 11.83 -11.01 -26.99
C HIS A 190 10.73 -9.93 -27.05
N SER A 191 9.97 -9.78 -25.96
CA SER A 191 8.90 -8.78 -25.86
C SER A 191 9.41 -7.34 -25.97
N LEU A 192 10.63 -7.08 -25.49
CA LEU A 192 11.29 -5.78 -25.53
C LEU A 192 12.19 -5.61 -26.76
N LYS A 193 12.17 -6.56 -27.71
CA LYS A 193 12.98 -6.57 -28.95
C LYS A 193 14.48 -6.38 -28.68
N LEU A 194 14.98 -6.96 -27.59
CA LEU A 194 16.40 -6.97 -27.23
C LEU A 194 17.11 -8.19 -27.86
N GLY A 195 18.36 -8.00 -28.27
CA GLY A 195 19.20 -9.08 -28.79
C GLY A 195 19.50 -10.15 -27.73
N THR A 196 19.65 -11.41 -28.16
CA THR A 196 19.90 -12.57 -27.29
C THR A 196 21.39 -12.85 -27.10
N GLY A 197 22.19 -11.82 -26.81
CA GLY A 197 23.60 -12.02 -26.44
C GLY A 197 23.71 -12.55 -25.00
N ALA A 198 24.52 -13.59 -24.75
CA ALA A 198 24.63 -14.25 -23.44
C ALA A 198 24.96 -13.29 -22.27
N LYS A 199 25.76 -12.25 -22.52
CA LYS A 199 26.10 -11.21 -21.52
C LYS A 199 24.98 -10.19 -21.30
N GLU A 200 24.09 -10.06 -22.28
CA GLU A 200 22.96 -9.13 -22.20
C GLU A 200 21.83 -9.74 -21.40
N ILE A 201 21.52 -11.04 -21.53
CA ILE A 201 20.37 -11.72 -20.90
C ILE A 201 20.28 -11.56 -19.38
N ALA A 202 21.38 -11.25 -18.70
CA ALA A 202 21.39 -11.04 -17.25
C ALA A 202 20.92 -9.63 -16.81
N GLN A 203 20.72 -8.68 -17.72
CA GLN A 203 20.42 -7.28 -17.36
C GLN A 203 18.91 -7.01 -17.29
N PHE A 204 18.48 -6.27 -16.28
CA PHE A 204 17.09 -5.83 -16.20
C PHE A 204 16.71 -4.95 -17.41
N PRO A 205 15.66 -5.30 -18.17
CA PRO A 205 15.41 -4.67 -19.48
C PRO A 205 14.48 -3.44 -19.41
N GLY A 206 13.81 -3.19 -18.29
CA GLY A 206 12.85 -2.08 -18.15
C GLY A 206 13.47 -0.70 -18.34
N SER A 207 12.66 0.25 -18.85
CA SER A 207 13.11 1.61 -19.18
C SER A 207 13.62 2.38 -17.96
N ARG A 208 14.74 3.09 -18.04
CA ARG A 208 15.29 3.90 -16.95
C ARG A 208 15.19 5.38 -17.32
N PRO A 209 14.60 6.22 -16.46
CA PRO A 209 14.56 7.66 -16.69
C PRO A 209 15.96 8.26 -16.64
N VAL A 210 16.12 9.43 -17.26
CA VAL A 210 17.32 10.27 -17.13
C VAL A 210 17.01 11.47 -16.26
N SER A 211 17.96 11.90 -15.43
CA SER A 211 17.76 13.06 -14.56
C SER A 211 17.60 14.33 -15.40
N LEU A 212 16.60 15.14 -15.05
CA LEU A 212 16.34 16.43 -15.66
C LEU A 212 17.50 17.37 -15.36
N ASN A 213 18.03 17.99 -16.40
CA ASN A 213 19.15 18.91 -16.37
C ASN A 213 18.88 20.06 -17.36
N ARG A 214 19.68 21.12 -17.33
CA ARG A 214 19.42 22.30 -18.17
C ARG A 214 19.49 22.00 -19.67
N GLU A 215 20.29 21.03 -20.07
CA GLU A 215 20.45 20.62 -21.47
C GLU A 215 19.24 19.84 -21.99
N ASN A 216 18.72 18.89 -21.22
CA ASN A 216 17.59 18.06 -21.63
C ASN A 216 16.22 18.66 -21.30
N LEU A 217 16.16 19.74 -20.49
CA LEU A 217 14.92 20.49 -20.22
C LEU A 217 14.25 20.99 -21.51
N GLN A 218 15.04 21.26 -22.56
CA GLN A 218 14.52 21.65 -23.88
C GLN A 218 13.67 20.56 -24.54
N LEU A 219 13.80 19.28 -24.15
CA LEU A 219 12.95 18.20 -24.68
C LEU A 219 11.48 18.45 -24.38
N LEU A 220 11.16 19.09 -23.23
CA LEU A 220 9.80 19.50 -22.90
C LEU A 220 9.22 20.52 -23.89
N ARG A 221 10.07 21.31 -24.59
CA ARG A 221 9.63 22.22 -25.67
C ARG A 221 9.42 21.49 -26.99
N GLN A 222 10.16 20.40 -27.21
CA GLN A 222 10.24 19.71 -28.50
C GLN A 222 9.22 18.58 -28.66
N ARG A 223 8.72 18.01 -27.55
CA ARG A 223 7.76 16.90 -27.55
C ARG A 223 6.60 17.18 -26.61
N TYR A 224 5.49 16.46 -26.80
CA TYR A 224 4.32 16.58 -25.94
C TYR A 224 4.43 15.66 -24.73
N TYR A 225 4.67 16.24 -23.56
CA TYR A 225 4.87 15.54 -22.29
C TYR A 225 3.65 15.54 -21.37
N TYR A 226 3.53 14.47 -20.59
CA TYR A 226 2.71 14.39 -19.38
C TYR A 226 3.61 14.24 -18.15
N ALA A 227 3.07 14.61 -16.99
CA ALA A 227 3.77 14.53 -15.71
C ALA A 227 3.04 13.59 -14.74
N THR A 228 3.79 12.89 -13.90
CA THR A 228 3.29 12.20 -12.71
C THR A 228 4.26 12.43 -11.56
N TRP A 229 3.83 12.19 -10.32
CA TRP A 229 4.76 12.15 -9.19
C TRP A 229 5.73 10.96 -9.31
N LYS A 230 6.94 11.10 -8.76
CA LYS A 230 7.94 10.03 -8.58
C LYS A 230 7.74 9.40 -7.19
N ALA A 231 7.37 8.12 -7.09
CA ALA A 231 7.23 7.50 -5.76
C ALA A 231 8.60 7.19 -5.15
N GLY A 232 8.57 7.01 -3.83
CA GLY A 232 9.62 6.38 -3.03
C GLY A 232 9.35 4.89 -2.80
N GLY A 233 8.89 4.16 -3.82
CA GLY A 233 8.60 2.73 -3.73
C GLY A 233 9.67 1.86 -4.37
N THR A 234 9.48 0.55 -4.30
CA THR A 234 10.36 -0.43 -4.93
C THR A 234 9.88 -0.75 -6.33
N ARG A 235 10.71 -0.52 -7.34
CA ARG A 235 10.36 -0.80 -8.74
C ARG A 235 10.27 -2.30 -9.00
N TYR A 236 9.18 -2.72 -9.64
CA TYR A 236 9.02 -4.07 -10.16
C TYR A 236 8.40 -4.02 -11.56
N MET A 237 8.94 -4.83 -12.48
CA MET A 237 8.13 -5.30 -13.60
C MET A 237 7.27 -6.48 -13.12
N MET A 238 6.17 -6.76 -13.81
CA MET A 238 5.33 -7.91 -13.50
C MET A 238 4.97 -8.68 -14.77
N LEU A 239 5.30 -9.97 -14.78
CA LEU A 239 4.88 -10.91 -15.82
C LEU A 239 3.66 -11.69 -15.32
N ILE A 240 2.55 -11.58 -16.03
CA ILE A 240 1.32 -12.31 -15.76
C ILE A 240 1.22 -13.48 -16.73
N THR A 241 1.04 -14.68 -16.21
CA THR A 241 0.88 -15.93 -16.97
C THR A 241 -0.40 -16.66 -16.54
N SER A 242 -0.79 -17.69 -17.29
CA SER A 242 -1.88 -18.61 -16.88
C SER A 242 -1.62 -19.27 -15.53
N ASP A 243 -0.34 -19.51 -15.20
CA ASP A 243 0.07 -20.30 -14.04
C ASP A 243 0.36 -19.44 -12.80
N GLY A 244 0.40 -18.12 -12.96
CA GLY A 244 0.64 -17.19 -11.87
C GLY A 244 1.22 -15.86 -12.33
N CYS A 245 1.42 -14.96 -11.35
CA CYS A 245 2.05 -13.67 -11.57
C CYS A 245 3.47 -13.69 -11.01
N PHE A 246 4.39 -12.99 -11.67
CA PHE A 246 5.78 -12.95 -11.30
C PHE A 246 6.25 -11.51 -11.17
N LEU A 247 6.68 -11.11 -9.98
CA LEU A 247 7.37 -9.85 -9.76
C LEU A 247 8.82 -10.00 -10.24
N ILE A 248 9.31 -8.98 -10.93
CA ILE A 248 10.64 -8.91 -11.52
C ILE A 248 11.35 -7.70 -10.95
N ASP A 249 12.39 -7.93 -10.13
CA ASP A 249 13.16 -6.86 -9.49
C ASP A 249 14.20 -6.24 -10.45
N ILE A 250 14.85 -5.17 -9.99
CA ILE A 250 15.90 -4.47 -10.76
C ILE A 250 17.17 -5.31 -11.01
N ASN A 251 17.34 -6.40 -10.26
CA ASN A 251 18.42 -7.38 -10.41
C ASN A 251 18.02 -8.51 -11.37
N PHE A 252 16.84 -8.42 -11.97
CA PHE A 252 16.27 -9.38 -12.91
C PHE A 252 16.03 -10.77 -12.32
N ASN A 253 15.67 -10.82 -11.04
CA ASN A 253 15.16 -12.00 -10.36
C ASN A 253 13.64 -12.02 -10.39
N PHE A 254 13.08 -13.23 -10.41
CA PHE A 254 11.64 -13.45 -10.47
C PHE A 254 11.13 -14.06 -9.18
N ARG A 255 10.00 -13.57 -8.70
CA ARG A 255 9.28 -14.13 -7.56
C ARG A 255 7.82 -14.31 -7.87
N ARG A 256 7.29 -15.49 -7.58
CA ARG A 256 5.90 -15.85 -7.86
C ARG A 256 4.99 -15.26 -6.79
N VAL A 257 3.92 -14.60 -7.23
CA VAL A 257 2.86 -14.07 -6.36
C VAL A 257 1.50 -14.55 -6.85
N GLN A 258 0.63 -14.86 -5.89
CA GLN A 258 -0.71 -15.35 -6.17
C GLN A 258 -1.66 -14.16 -6.37
N MET A 259 -1.98 -13.87 -7.63
CA MET A 259 -2.89 -12.79 -8.03
C MET A 259 -3.69 -13.18 -9.26
N ARG A 260 -4.87 -12.58 -9.43
CA ARG A 260 -5.75 -12.85 -10.57
C ARG A 260 -5.89 -11.66 -11.51
N PHE A 261 -5.69 -11.89 -12.79
CA PHE A 261 -5.87 -10.90 -13.85
C PHE A 261 -6.76 -11.47 -14.95
N PRO A 262 -8.08 -11.24 -14.89
CA PRO A 262 -9.02 -11.75 -15.88
C PRO A 262 -8.91 -10.96 -17.20
N LEU A 263 -9.18 -11.62 -18.32
CA LEU A 263 -9.35 -10.95 -19.60
C LEU A 263 -10.63 -10.11 -19.61
N LYS A 264 -10.65 -9.12 -20.51
CA LYS A 264 -11.84 -8.34 -20.81
C LYS A 264 -12.95 -9.23 -21.36
N GLN A 265 -14.13 -9.18 -20.74
CA GLN A 265 -15.28 -9.99 -21.11
C GLN A 265 -15.84 -9.53 -22.47
N THR A 266 -15.84 -10.42 -23.47
CA THR A 266 -16.35 -10.15 -24.83
C THR A 266 -17.64 -10.88 -25.16
N ASN A 267 -18.02 -11.95 -24.45
CA ASN A 267 -19.29 -12.67 -24.63
C ASN A 267 -19.75 -13.41 -23.37
N LYS A 268 -21.03 -13.81 -23.33
CA LYS A 268 -21.78 -14.42 -22.20
C LYS A 268 -21.21 -15.73 -21.60
N TYR A 269 -20.12 -16.27 -22.13
CA TYR A 269 -19.44 -17.43 -21.55
C TYR A 269 -18.48 -16.94 -20.45
N LEU A 270 -18.65 -17.50 -19.26
CA LEU A 270 -18.20 -16.97 -17.98
C LEU A 270 -16.67 -16.82 -17.94
N GLY A 271 -16.21 -15.69 -17.39
CA GLY A 271 -14.81 -15.26 -17.32
C GLY A 271 -13.90 -16.16 -16.48
N GLU A 272 -13.44 -17.25 -17.08
CA GLU A 272 -12.34 -18.05 -16.55
C GLU A 272 -10.99 -17.62 -17.13
N ASP A 273 -10.99 -17.05 -18.34
CA ASP A 273 -9.76 -16.71 -19.06
C ASP A 273 -8.98 -15.61 -18.34
N THR A 274 -7.73 -15.90 -18.03
CA THR A 274 -6.76 -14.98 -17.46
C THR A 274 -5.75 -14.54 -18.51
N HIS A 275 -5.11 -13.41 -18.24
CA HIS A 275 -3.96 -12.98 -19.03
C HIS A 275 -2.87 -14.05 -19.04
N ASN A 276 -2.25 -14.26 -20.21
CA ASN A 276 -1.10 -15.15 -20.33
C ASN A 276 0.03 -14.47 -21.11
N LEU A 277 1.21 -14.31 -20.51
CA LEU A 277 2.34 -13.58 -21.09
C LEU A 277 2.04 -12.08 -21.30
N THR A 278 1.49 -11.42 -20.28
CA THR A 278 1.29 -9.96 -20.23
C THR A 278 2.37 -9.33 -19.35
N LEU A 279 3.04 -8.28 -19.83
CA LEU A 279 4.20 -7.68 -19.17
C LEU A 279 3.94 -6.21 -18.80
N LEU A 280 4.06 -5.91 -17.51
CA LEU A 280 3.77 -4.62 -16.89
C LEU A 280 5.02 -3.99 -16.29
N ASP A 281 5.08 -2.65 -16.24
CA ASP A 281 6.06 -1.90 -15.45
C ASP A 281 5.38 -1.05 -14.39
N GLY A 282 5.94 -1.05 -13.19
CA GLY A 282 5.31 -0.44 -12.03
C GLY A 282 6.22 -0.25 -10.84
N GLU A 283 5.63 0.27 -9.77
CA GLU A 283 6.30 0.58 -8.53
C GLU A 283 5.43 0.13 -7.35
N MET A 284 6.01 -0.63 -6.43
CA MET A 284 5.37 -1.06 -5.20
C MET A 284 5.54 0.02 -4.14
N VAL A 285 4.43 0.56 -3.64
CA VAL A 285 4.43 1.52 -2.54
C VAL A 285 3.71 0.95 -1.33
N ILE A 286 4.01 1.50 -0.16
CA ILE A 286 3.25 1.26 1.06
C ILE A 286 2.40 2.48 1.33
N GLU A 287 1.08 2.32 1.23
CA GLU A 287 0.14 3.36 1.59
C GLU A 287 -0.19 3.28 3.08
N ALA A 288 0.02 4.38 3.78
CA ALA A 288 -0.41 4.56 5.15
C ALA A 288 -1.87 5.02 5.16
N SER A 289 -2.77 4.19 5.70
CA SER A 289 -4.11 4.61 6.09
C SER A 289 -4.20 4.75 7.61
N PRO A 290 -5.16 5.52 8.16
CA PRO A 290 -5.33 5.67 9.60
C PRO A 290 -5.55 4.36 10.38
N GLN A 291 -5.85 3.26 9.68
CA GLN A 291 -6.25 1.98 10.27
C GLN A 291 -5.27 0.84 9.95
N LYS A 292 -4.51 0.94 8.85
CA LYS A 292 -3.62 -0.12 8.36
C LYS A 292 -2.62 0.43 7.34
N LYS A 293 -1.40 -0.11 7.30
CA LYS A 293 -0.48 0.03 6.16
C LYS A 293 -0.76 -1.08 5.14
N GLU A 294 -0.85 -0.74 3.86
CA GLU A 294 -1.13 -1.71 2.81
C GLU A 294 -0.22 -1.48 1.60
N ARG A 295 0.24 -2.57 0.99
CA ARG A 295 1.01 -2.51 -0.26
C ARG A 295 0.11 -2.24 -1.45
N ARG A 296 0.58 -1.38 -2.35
CA ARG A 296 -0.05 -1.10 -3.63
C ARG A 296 0.97 -1.09 -4.76
N TYR A 297 0.74 -1.91 -5.78
CA TYR A 297 1.48 -1.89 -7.02
C TYR A 297 0.87 -0.88 -7.99
N LEU A 298 1.62 0.18 -8.26
CA LEU A 298 1.27 1.30 -9.13
C LEU A 298 1.86 1.07 -10.52
N ILE A 299 1.03 0.59 -11.44
CA ILE A 299 1.44 0.25 -12.81
C ILE A 299 1.44 1.52 -13.66
N TYR A 300 2.54 1.83 -14.32
CA TYR A 300 2.67 3.02 -15.15
C TYR A 300 2.98 2.74 -16.62
N ASP A 301 3.28 1.50 -17.00
CA ASP A 301 3.40 1.10 -18.41
C ASP A 301 3.01 -0.36 -18.66
N LEU A 302 2.78 -0.67 -19.93
CA LEU A 302 2.38 -1.97 -20.45
C LEU A 302 3.22 -2.26 -21.70
N MET A 303 3.98 -3.35 -21.67
CA MET A 303 4.96 -3.67 -22.72
C MET A 303 4.50 -4.82 -23.61
N ALA A 304 3.74 -5.76 -23.06
CA ALA A 304 3.14 -6.85 -23.82
C ALA A 304 1.76 -7.21 -23.26
N ILE A 305 0.84 -7.61 -24.14
CA ILE A 305 -0.47 -8.16 -23.78
C ILE A 305 -0.63 -9.50 -24.47
N ASN A 306 -0.90 -10.53 -23.68
CA ASN A 306 -1.19 -11.86 -24.19
C ASN A 306 -0.18 -12.35 -25.25
N SER A 307 1.12 -12.32 -24.90
CA SER A 307 2.29 -12.61 -25.75
C SER A 307 2.64 -11.58 -26.83
N VAL A 308 1.76 -10.61 -27.12
CA VAL A 308 1.99 -9.61 -28.17
C VAL A 308 2.71 -8.40 -27.60
N SER A 309 3.92 -8.12 -28.11
CA SER A 309 4.65 -6.89 -27.80
C SER A 309 3.93 -5.67 -28.34
N ILE A 310 3.82 -4.62 -27.51
CA ILE A 310 3.19 -3.35 -27.87
C ILE A 310 4.13 -2.16 -27.66
N ILE A 311 5.42 -2.41 -27.49
CA ILE A 311 6.42 -1.39 -27.11
C ILE A 311 6.55 -0.27 -28.16
N GLU A 312 6.25 -0.54 -29.43
CA GLU A 312 6.31 0.44 -30.51
C GLU A 312 5.11 1.37 -30.57
N ARG A 313 4.01 1.03 -29.87
CA ARG A 313 2.84 1.91 -29.79
C ARG A 313 3.16 3.15 -28.97
N PRO A 314 2.55 4.30 -29.26
CA PRO A 314 2.62 5.49 -28.40
C PRO A 314 2.29 5.20 -26.94
N PHE A 315 2.95 5.89 -26.00
CA PHE A 315 2.65 5.76 -24.56
C PHE A 315 1.16 5.99 -24.25
N SER A 316 0.53 6.94 -24.92
CA SER A 316 -0.90 7.22 -24.81
C SER A 316 -1.81 6.02 -25.10
N GLU A 317 -1.45 5.19 -26.07
CA GLU A 317 -2.17 3.95 -26.38
C GLU A 317 -1.93 2.90 -25.30
N ARG A 318 -0.66 2.64 -24.95
CA ARG A 318 -0.30 1.64 -23.94
C ARG A 318 -0.94 1.94 -22.58
N TRP A 319 -0.98 3.21 -22.19
CA TRP A 319 -1.61 3.66 -20.95
C TRP A 319 -3.13 3.50 -20.96
N LYS A 320 -3.81 3.74 -22.10
CA LYS A 320 -5.24 3.44 -22.26
C LYS A 320 -5.53 1.94 -22.26
N MET A 321 -4.70 1.15 -22.94
CA MET A 321 -4.81 -0.31 -22.96
C MET A 321 -4.63 -0.89 -21.56
N LEU A 322 -3.70 -0.36 -20.76
CA LEU A 322 -3.53 -0.76 -19.37
C LEU A 322 -4.82 -0.61 -18.55
N GLU A 323 -5.54 0.51 -18.70
CA GLU A 323 -6.83 0.69 -18.04
C GLU A 323 -7.86 -0.32 -18.58
N LYS A 324 -8.05 -0.36 -19.90
CA LYS A 324 -9.13 -1.10 -20.56
C LYS A 324 -8.99 -2.63 -20.51
N GLU A 325 -7.77 -3.11 -20.60
CA GLU A 325 -7.48 -4.54 -20.75
C GLU A 325 -7.02 -5.17 -19.43
N VAL A 326 -6.48 -4.42 -18.47
CA VAL A 326 -5.94 -4.99 -17.22
C VAL A 326 -6.71 -4.52 -15.98
N ILE A 327 -6.91 -3.21 -15.82
CA ILE A 327 -7.50 -2.66 -14.59
C ILE A 327 -9.03 -2.81 -14.55
N GLU A 328 -9.72 -2.42 -15.63
CA GLU A 328 -11.18 -2.48 -15.72
C GLU A 328 -11.71 -3.92 -15.55
N PRO A 329 -11.18 -4.94 -16.25
CA PRO A 329 -11.67 -6.32 -16.10
C PRO A 329 -11.56 -6.83 -14.66
N ARG A 330 -10.45 -6.53 -14.00
CA ARG A 330 -10.20 -6.89 -12.61
C ARG A 330 -11.17 -6.20 -11.64
N ASN A 331 -11.45 -4.92 -11.88
CA ASN A 331 -12.43 -4.17 -11.07
C ASN A 331 -13.87 -4.68 -11.27
N LEU A 332 -14.24 -5.00 -12.51
CA LEU A 332 -15.55 -5.57 -12.84
C LEU A 332 -15.74 -6.95 -12.19
N GLU A 333 -14.74 -7.83 -12.30
CA GLU A 333 -14.80 -9.16 -11.67
C GLU A 333 -14.90 -9.05 -10.15
N ARG A 334 -14.15 -8.13 -9.52
CA ARG A 334 -14.19 -7.90 -8.07
C ARG A 334 -15.56 -7.41 -7.56
N GLN A 335 -16.30 -6.66 -8.37
CA GLN A 335 -17.64 -6.19 -8.03
C GLN A 335 -18.72 -7.25 -8.29
N SER A 336 -18.42 -8.23 -9.14
CA SER A 336 -19.33 -9.32 -9.48
C SER A 336 -19.43 -10.33 -8.33
N ARG A 337 -20.65 -10.64 -7.92
CA ARG A 337 -20.93 -11.73 -6.94
C ARG A 337 -20.84 -13.13 -7.55
N LYS A 338 -20.55 -13.24 -8.86
CA LYS A 338 -20.52 -14.54 -9.58
C LYS A 338 -19.19 -15.27 -9.42
N PHE A 339 -18.13 -14.58 -9.04
CA PHE A 339 -16.79 -15.16 -8.91
C PHE A 339 -16.42 -15.32 -7.43
N ASN A 340 -15.97 -16.51 -7.05
CA ASN A 340 -15.58 -16.82 -5.67
C ASN A 340 -14.13 -16.41 -5.35
N PHE A 341 -13.44 -15.70 -6.25
CA PHE A 341 -12.06 -15.28 -6.03
C PHE A 341 -11.97 -14.18 -4.96
N ARG A 342 -11.11 -14.38 -3.96
CA ARG A 342 -10.93 -13.50 -2.81
C ARG A 342 -9.80 -12.49 -3.06
N TYR A 343 -10.14 -11.40 -3.76
CA TYR A 343 -9.25 -10.27 -4.04
C TYR A 343 -8.66 -9.61 -2.78
N ASP A 344 -9.30 -9.78 -1.62
CA ASP A 344 -8.85 -9.27 -0.33
C ASP A 344 -7.71 -10.09 0.31
N LEU A 345 -7.45 -11.31 -0.19
CA LEU A 345 -6.36 -12.17 0.26
C LEU A 345 -5.09 -12.00 -0.58
N GLU A 346 -5.13 -11.18 -1.63
CA GLU A 346 -3.94 -10.92 -2.43
C GLU A 346 -2.88 -10.15 -1.64
N PRO A 347 -1.58 -10.37 -1.95
CA PRO A 347 -0.48 -9.79 -1.19
C PRO A 347 -0.42 -8.25 -1.27
N PHE A 348 -1.00 -7.66 -2.31
CA PHE A 348 -1.05 -6.21 -2.50
C PHE A 348 -2.17 -5.81 -3.46
N LYS A 349 -2.58 -4.54 -3.38
CA LYS A 349 -3.59 -3.95 -4.29
C LYS A 349 -2.92 -3.50 -5.59
N VAL A 350 -3.67 -3.51 -6.68
CA VAL A 350 -3.19 -3.04 -7.99
C VAL A 350 -3.92 -1.75 -8.38
N LYS A 351 -3.21 -0.79 -8.98
CA LYS A 351 -3.78 0.44 -9.52
C LYS A 351 -2.94 0.94 -10.69
N ARG A 352 -3.56 1.50 -11.73
CA ARG A 352 -2.84 2.29 -12.73
C ARG A 352 -2.42 3.65 -12.15
N LYS A 353 -1.18 4.05 -12.44
CA LYS A 353 -0.62 5.36 -12.08
C LYS A 353 -1.15 6.43 -13.03
N GLU A 354 -1.63 7.53 -12.46
CA GLU A 354 -2.22 8.62 -13.22
C GLU A 354 -1.18 9.59 -13.75
N PHE A 355 -1.33 9.97 -15.02
CA PHE A 355 -0.51 10.97 -15.69
C PHE A 355 -1.36 12.21 -15.96
N TRP A 356 -0.76 13.36 -15.75
CA TRP A 356 -1.39 14.67 -15.81
C TRP A 356 -0.81 15.46 -16.98
N LEU A 357 -1.62 16.34 -17.57
CA LEU A 357 -1.13 17.30 -18.56
C LEU A 357 0.03 18.10 -17.96
N LEU A 358 1.02 18.46 -18.79
CA LEU A 358 2.14 19.28 -18.32
C LEU A 358 1.68 20.61 -17.69
N SER A 359 0.60 21.21 -18.19
CA SER A 359 -0.02 22.42 -17.62
C SER A 359 -0.62 22.23 -16.22
N ALA A 360 -0.82 21.00 -15.76
CA ALA A 360 -1.29 20.70 -14.42
C ALA A 360 -0.14 20.45 -13.42
N THR A 361 1.12 20.64 -13.81
CA THR A 361 2.29 20.37 -12.94
C THR A 361 2.23 21.12 -11.61
N THR A 362 1.81 22.40 -11.62
CA THR A 362 1.60 23.18 -10.38
C THR A 362 0.56 22.54 -9.44
N LYS A 363 -0.50 21.92 -9.98
CA LYS A 363 -1.50 21.21 -9.17
C LYS A 363 -0.93 19.88 -8.68
N LEU A 364 -0.17 19.19 -9.52
CA LEU A 364 0.44 17.90 -9.20
C LEU A 364 1.43 18.02 -8.04
N LEU A 365 2.29 19.03 -8.03
CA LEU A 365 3.23 19.30 -6.93
C LEU A 365 2.50 19.55 -5.61
N LYS A 366 1.35 20.24 -5.64
CA LYS A 366 0.51 20.44 -4.44
C LYS A 366 -0.17 19.16 -3.94
N VAL A 367 -0.35 18.16 -4.80
CA VAL A 367 -0.94 16.86 -4.43
C VAL A 367 0.09 15.92 -3.82
N ILE A 368 1.38 16.04 -4.15
CA ILE A 368 2.45 15.17 -3.65
C ILE A 368 2.44 15.04 -2.12
N PRO A 369 2.41 16.14 -1.33
CA PRO A 369 2.36 16.04 0.14
C PRO A 369 1.08 15.39 0.70
N MET A 370 0.03 15.28 -0.12
CA MET A 370 -1.27 14.68 0.27
C MET A 370 -1.35 13.19 -0.09
N LEU A 371 -0.34 12.62 -0.74
CA LEU A 371 -0.32 11.20 -1.11
C LEU A 371 -0.23 10.34 0.16
N PRO A 372 -0.88 9.16 0.16
CA PRO A 372 -0.79 8.22 1.29
C PRO A 372 0.56 7.47 1.34
N HIS A 373 1.50 7.81 0.46
CA HIS A 373 2.82 7.21 0.34
C HIS A 373 3.85 8.29 -0.01
N GLU A 374 5.12 7.99 0.20
CA GLU A 374 6.22 8.92 -0.06
C GLU A 374 6.46 9.14 -1.56
N ALA A 375 6.77 10.38 -1.94
CA ALA A 375 7.12 10.78 -3.29
C ALA A 375 8.11 11.96 -3.28
N HIS A 376 9.08 11.92 -4.20
CA HIS A 376 10.28 12.78 -4.15
C HIS A 376 10.48 13.65 -5.40
N GLY A 377 9.39 13.99 -6.10
CA GLY A 377 9.43 14.85 -7.27
C GLY A 377 8.54 14.36 -8.39
N LEU A 378 9.01 14.52 -9.64
CA LEU A 378 8.21 14.34 -10.85
C LEU A 378 8.90 13.41 -11.86
N ILE A 379 8.08 12.69 -12.61
CA ILE A 379 8.47 11.98 -13.83
C ILE A 379 7.72 12.61 -14.99
N PHE A 380 8.47 13.02 -16.02
CA PHE A 380 7.95 13.50 -17.29
C PHE A 380 8.08 12.40 -18.33
N ARG A 381 6.97 12.13 -19.03
CA ARG A 381 6.93 11.13 -20.10
C ARG A 381 6.33 11.69 -21.38
N GLY A 382 7.02 11.46 -22.50
CA GLY A 382 6.50 11.78 -23.83
C GLY A 382 5.24 10.98 -24.13
N TRP A 383 4.16 11.68 -24.50
CA TRP A 383 2.84 11.09 -24.72
C TRP A 383 2.79 10.17 -25.94
N ASP A 384 3.62 10.49 -26.94
CA ASP A 384 3.70 9.76 -28.20
C ASP A 384 4.92 8.83 -28.27
N ASP A 385 5.73 8.78 -27.21
CA ASP A 385 6.99 8.04 -27.22
C ASP A 385 6.75 6.50 -27.15
N PRO A 386 7.51 5.69 -27.92
CA PRO A 386 7.52 4.25 -27.76
C PRO A 386 8.17 3.87 -26.41
N CYS A 387 8.03 2.62 -25.99
CA CYS A 387 8.77 2.07 -24.86
C CYS A 387 10.17 1.67 -25.33
N VAL A 388 11.19 2.40 -24.89
CA VAL A 388 12.61 2.08 -25.13
C VAL A 388 13.18 1.30 -23.95
N PRO A 389 13.70 0.08 -24.14
CA PRO A 389 14.34 -0.68 -23.06
C PRO A 389 15.58 0.02 -22.53
N ARG A 390 15.95 -0.23 -21.26
CA ARG A 390 17.10 0.39 -20.59
C ARG A 390 17.01 1.93 -20.61
N THR A 391 18.12 2.66 -20.73
CA THR A 391 18.13 4.13 -20.65
C THR A 391 17.20 4.75 -21.70
N HIS A 392 16.24 5.55 -21.24
CA HIS A 392 15.26 6.20 -22.09
C HIS A 392 15.36 7.72 -21.97
N GLU A 393 16.07 8.36 -22.90
CA GLU A 393 16.29 9.82 -22.92
C GLU A 393 15.00 10.65 -22.96
N GLY A 394 13.91 10.08 -23.48
CA GLY A 394 12.58 10.70 -23.47
C GLY A 394 11.81 10.63 -22.14
N ILE A 395 12.30 9.92 -21.11
CA ILE A 395 11.67 9.89 -19.77
C ILE A 395 12.58 10.67 -18.82
N LEU A 396 12.08 11.80 -18.31
CA LEU A 396 12.86 12.70 -17.47
C LEU A 396 12.40 12.56 -16.02
N GLU A 397 13.34 12.44 -15.09
CA GLU A 397 13.06 12.51 -13.65
C GLU A 397 13.57 13.82 -13.07
N TRP A 398 12.70 14.51 -12.34
CA TRP A 398 13.07 15.68 -11.54
C TRP A 398 12.86 15.36 -10.07
N LYS A 399 13.84 15.74 -9.25
CA LYS A 399 13.82 15.59 -7.79
C LYS A 399 13.95 16.97 -7.17
N TYR A 400 13.40 17.14 -5.98
CA TYR A 400 13.65 18.34 -5.19
C TYR A 400 15.16 18.48 -4.93
N PRO A 401 15.74 19.69 -5.07
CA PRO A 401 17.17 19.91 -4.86
C PRO A 401 17.71 19.28 -3.56
N ASP A 402 16.96 19.44 -2.46
CA ASP A 402 17.32 18.96 -1.12
C ASP A 402 17.22 17.42 -0.96
N THR A 403 16.60 16.74 -1.93
CA THR A 403 16.46 15.27 -1.96
C THR A 403 17.51 14.60 -2.85
N ASN A 404 18.42 15.36 -3.45
CA ASN A 404 19.57 14.81 -4.13
C ASN A 404 20.59 14.33 -3.09
N SER A 405 20.83 13.03 -3.07
CA SER A 405 21.73 12.39 -2.13
C SER A 405 22.74 11.48 -2.81
N VAL A 406 23.85 11.24 -2.11
CA VAL A 406 24.89 10.29 -2.49
C VAL A 406 25.20 9.42 -1.27
N ASP A 407 25.27 8.11 -1.49
CA ASP A 407 25.73 7.16 -0.48
C ASP A 407 27.25 7.05 -0.51
N PHE A 408 27.90 7.44 0.57
CA PHE A 408 29.34 7.31 0.77
C PHE A 408 29.65 6.22 1.79
N LEU A 409 30.75 5.51 1.60
CA LEU A 409 31.35 4.75 2.70
C LEU A 409 32.12 5.75 3.56
N PHE A 410 31.76 5.84 4.83
CA PHE A 410 32.35 6.77 5.78
C PHE A 410 33.37 6.06 6.66
N GLU A 411 34.56 6.64 6.82
CA GLU A 411 35.57 6.16 7.77
C GLU A 411 36.13 7.35 8.54
N VAL A 412 36.55 7.09 9.78
CA VAL A 412 37.24 8.04 10.64
C VAL A 412 38.64 7.52 10.91
N ASP A 413 39.66 8.30 10.55
CA ASP A 413 41.07 7.99 10.77
C ASP A 413 41.76 9.16 11.49
N GLU A 414 42.29 8.94 12.69
CA GLU A 414 42.99 9.97 13.50
C GLU A 414 42.25 11.34 13.55
N ASN A 415 40.92 11.32 13.74
CA ASN A 415 39.99 12.46 13.72
C ASN A 415 39.75 13.12 12.35
N ARG A 416 40.22 12.53 11.25
CA ARG A 416 39.87 12.93 9.89
C ARG A 416 38.66 12.14 9.41
N GLN A 417 37.71 12.84 8.82
CA GLN A 417 36.57 12.24 8.15
C GLN A 417 36.97 11.87 6.72
N LEU A 418 36.74 10.62 6.32
CA LEU A 418 37.07 10.10 5.00
C LEU A 418 35.80 9.59 4.33
N LEU A 419 35.57 10.03 3.09
CA LEU A 419 34.43 9.61 2.28
C LEU A 419 34.91 8.83 1.06
N TYR A 420 34.34 7.65 0.85
CA TYR A 420 34.68 6.81 -0.29
C TYR A 420 33.50 6.54 -1.21
N LEU A 421 33.77 6.60 -2.50
CA LEU A 421 32.91 6.13 -3.59
C LEU A 421 33.43 4.81 -4.14
N ASN A 422 32.59 4.14 -4.95
CA ASN A 422 33.03 3.01 -5.76
C ASN A 422 33.54 3.50 -7.13
N GLU A 423 34.75 3.09 -7.51
CA GLU A 423 35.27 3.25 -8.87
C GLU A 423 35.80 1.89 -9.34
N LEU A 424 35.05 1.23 -10.22
CA LEU A 424 35.41 -0.08 -10.80
C LEU A 424 35.69 -1.15 -9.72
N GLY A 425 34.90 -1.18 -8.65
CA GLY A 425 35.04 -2.13 -7.55
C GLY A 425 36.11 -1.77 -6.51
N LYS A 426 36.74 -0.59 -6.64
CA LYS A 426 37.74 -0.09 -5.69
C LYS A 426 37.20 1.12 -4.93
N LYS A 427 37.62 1.27 -3.67
CA LYS A 427 37.37 2.47 -2.88
C LYS A 427 38.12 3.66 -3.49
N LYS A 428 37.39 4.74 -3.76
CA LYS A 428 37.93 6.02 -4.22
C LYS A 428 37.69 7.09 -3.17
N LEU A 429 38.77 7.61 -2.61
CA LEU A 429 38.71 8.68 -1.60
C LEU A 429 38.25 10.00 -2.24
N MET A 430 37.30 10.66 -1.60
CA MET A 430 36.82 12.00 -1.94
C MET A 430 37.53 13.02 -1.06
N ASP A 431 38.76 13.35 -1.45
CA ASP A 431 39.61 14.26 -0.68
C ASP A 431 38.99 15.65 -0.53
N GLY A 432 39.25 16.31 0.61
CA GLY A 432 38.75 17.65 0.92
C GLY A 432 37.23 17.77 1.20
N ASN A 433 36.49 16.65 1.26
CA ASN A 433 35.08 16.65 1.60
C ASN A 433 34.89 16.29 3.09
N HIS A 434 33.94 16.94 3.76
CA HIS A 434 33.56 16.63 5.14
C HIS A 434 32.04 16.48 5.27
N VAL A 435 31.61 15.82 6.34
CA VAL A 435 30.21 15.55 6.67
C VAL A 435 29.83 16.20 7.98
N ASP A 436 28.72 16.92 7.94
CA ASP A 436 28.04 17.47 9.10
C ASP A 436 26.94 16.50 9.58
N PHE A 437 27.02 16.14 10.86
CA PHE A 437 26.06 15.26 11.53
C PHE A 437 25.12 16.11 12.39
N LYS A 438 24.04 16.62 11.77
CA LYS A 438 23.13 17.57 12.42
C LYS A 438 22.17 16.92 13.42
N ASN A 439 22.03 15.59 13.39
CA ASN A 439 21.10 14.85 14.24
C ASN A 439 21.75 14.29 15.52
N GLY A 440 22.93 14.79 15.89
CA GLY A 440 23.65 14.36 17.09
C GLY A 440 24.31 12.99 16.95
N GLU A 441 24.47 12.49 15.73
CA GLU A 441 25.21 11.25 15.47
C GLU A 441 26.70 11.46 15.78
N VAL A 442 27.34 10.45 16.38
CA VAL A 442 28.77 10.49 16.69
C VAL A 442 29.56 9.91 15.50
N PRO A 443 30.43 10.68 14.83
CA PRO A 443 31.14 10.22 13.64
C PRO A 443 31.88 8.88 13.83
N SER A 444 32.57 8.71 14.97
CA SER A 444 33.34 7.50 15.25
C SER A 444 32.50 6.22 15.27
N GLU A 445 31.21 6.29 15.62
CA GLU A 445 30.30 5.13 15.64
C GLU A 445 29.80 4.75 14.23
N LEU A 446 29.90 5.67 13.29
CA LEU A 446 29.50 5.50 11.90
C LEU A 446 30.65 5.06 10.98
N SER A 447 31.88 5.04 11.50
CA SER A 447 33.06 4.58 10.76
C SER A 447 32.85 3.14 10.24
N GLY A 448 33.14 2.91 8.97
CA GLY A 448 32.92 1.66 8.25
C GLY A 448 31.50 1.47 7.72
N ARG A 449 30.56 2.41 7.95
CA ARG A 449 29.18 2.32 7.46
C ARG A 449 28.98 3.14 6.19
N ILE A 450 27.95 2.79 5.44
CA ILE A 450 27.47 3.60 4.32
C ILE A 450 26.48 4.62 4.86
N ILE A 451 26.71 5.89 4.57
CA ILE A 451 25.86 7.01 4.96
C ILE A 451 25.31 7.69 3.70
N GLU A 452 24.02 8.01 3.72
CA GLU A 452 23.37 8.82 2.70
C GLU A 452 23.53 10.29 3.06
N CYS A 453 24.14 11.07 2.16
CA CYS A 453 24.38 12.48 2.38
C CYS A 453 23.76 13.35 1.30
N SER A 454 23.23 14.52 1.67
CA SER A 454 22.83 15.58 0.75
C SER A 454 23.83 16.73 0.78
N TRP A 455 23.98 17.45 -0.33
CA TRP A 455 24.92 18.57 -0.42
C TRP A 455 24.29 19.86 0.11
N ASN A 456 24.97 20.51 1.06
CA ASN A 456 24.62 21.85 1.50
C ASN A 456 25.44 22.89 0.72
N SER A 457 24.81 23.59 -0.21
CA SER A 457 25.48 24.61 -1.00
C SER A 457 25.89 25.85 -0.19
N VAL A 458 25.27 26.10 0.97
CA VAL A 458 25.58 27.27 1.81
C VAL A 458 26.84 27.00 2.63
N GLU A 459 26.92 25.84 3.28
CA GLU A 459 28.04 25.44 4.14
C GLU A 459 29.20 24.81 3.36
N GLN A 460 28.98 24.49 2.07
CA GLN A 460 29.93 23.74 1.23
C GLN A 460 30.36 22.40 1.88
N ALA A 461 29.37 21.72 2.46
CA ALA A 461 29.54 20.51 3.24
C ALA A 461 28.46 19.48 2.89
N TRP A 462 28.75 18.20 3.13
CA TRP A 462 27.75 17.14 3.04
C TRP A 462 26.99 17.04 4.36
N ASN A 463 25.66 17.00 4.34
CA ASN A 463 24.86 16.70 5.52
C ASN A 463 24.54 15.21 5.56
N CYS A 464 24.84 14.53 6.66
CA CYS A 464 24.36 13.16 6.87
C CYS A 464 22.83 13.16 7.02
N MET A 465 22.14 12.41 6.15
CA MET A 465 20.70 12.23 6.21
C MET A 465 20.32 11.00 7.03
N ARG A 466 20.98 9.88 6.74
CA ARG A 466 20.77 8.60 7.43
C ARG A 466 21.92 7.63 7.18
N VAL A 467 21.95 6.54 7.94
CA VAL A 467 22.77 5.36 7.66
C VAL A 467 22.03 4.44 6.68
N SER A 468 22.67 4.11 5.56
CA SER A 468 22.12 3.23 4.52
C SER A 468 22.41 1.77 4.87
N VAL A 469 21.50 1.16 5.62
CA VAL A 469 21.58 -0.27 5.99
C VAL A 469 21.21 -1.21 4.85
N ASP A 470 20.58 -0.67 3.80
CA ASP A 470 20.09 -1.38 2.61
C ASP A 470 21.17 -1.59 1.54
N LYS A 471 22.33 -0.95 1.67
CA LYS A 471 23.39 -0.97 0.65
C LYS A 471 24.60 -1.74 1.12
N SER A 472 25.12 -2.61 0.25
CA SER A 472 26.39 -3.31 0.47
C SER A 472 27.60 -2.53 -0.06
N PHE A 473 27.37 -1.58 -0.98
CA PHE A 473 28.43 -0.80 -1.63
C PHE A 473 28.03 0.67 -1.73
N PRO A 474 28.99 1.61 -1.59
CA PRO A 474 28.73 3.04 -1.78
C PRO A 474 28.40 3.33 -3.25
N SER A 475 27.93 4.55 -3.51
CA SER A 475 27.60 4.99 -4.87
C SER A 475 28.80 4.94 -5.80
N ASP A 476 28.58 4.55 -7.06
CA ASP A 476 29.60 4.65 -8.10
C ASP A 476 29.93 6.12 -8.42
N ILE A 477 31.18 6.38 -8.82
CA ILE A 477 31.62 7.74 -9.21
C ILE A 477 30.76 8.35 -10.31
N ASN A 478 30.27 7.54 -11.25
CA ASN A 478 29.37 8.00 -12.31
C ASN A 478 28.03 8.49 -11.74
N THR A 479 27.52 7.85 -10.69
CA THR A 479 26.31 8.28 -9.98
C THR A 479 26.58 9.59 -9.24
N TYR A 480 27.69 9.68 -8.53
CA TYR A 480 28.12 10.93 -7.88
C TYR A 480 28.20 12.10 -8.88
N MET A 481 28.86 11.91 -10.04
CA MET A 481 28.98 12.97 -11.05
C MET A 481 27.61 13.42 -11.57
N LYS A 482 26.65 12.50 -11.75
CA LYS A 482 25.28 12.84 -12.16
C LYS A 482 24.54 13.63 -11.08
N VAL A 483 24.69 13.22 -9.81
CA VAL A 483 24.08 13.93 -8.68
C VAL A 483 24.69 15.33 -8.52
N MET A 484 26.01 15.47 -8.62
CA MET A 484 26.68 16.78 -8.59
C MET A 484 26.25 17.69 -9.74
N ARG A 485 26.02 17.13 -10.94
CA ARG A 485 25.45 17.88 -12.05
C ARG A 485 24.04 18.37 -11.75
N SER A 486 23.18 17.51 -11.19
CA SER A 486 21.82 17.87 -10.75
C SER A 486 21.84 19.00 -9.72
N ILE A 487 22.71 18.91 -8.71
CA ILE A 487 22.92 19.93 -7.68
C ILE A 487 23.40 21.24 -8.31
N LYS A 488 24.36 21.19 -9.24
CA LYS A 488 24.90 22.37 -9.91
C LYS A 488 23.88 23.07 -10.80
N ASP A 489 23.08 22.30 -11.53
CA ASP A 489 22.03 22.85 -12.40
C ASP A 489 20.92 23.54 -11.59
N ASN A 490 20.70 23.07 -10.35
CA ASN A 490 19.78 23.61 -9.35
C ASN A 490 18.44 24.02 -9.95
N ILE A 491 17.78 23.08 -10.63
CA ILE A 491 16.44 23.29 -11.18
C ILE A 491 15.47 23.20 -10.00
N THR A 492 15.14 24.33 -9.39
CA THR A 492 14.17 24.40 -8.28
C THR A 492 12.74 24.22 -8.80
N GLU A 493 11.79 24.09 -7.86
CA GLU A 493 10.36 24.03 -8.21
C GLU A 493 9.93 25.28 -8.99
N GLU A 494 10.38 26.46 -8.57
CA GLU A 494 10.05 27.74 -9.18
C GLU A 494 10.55 27.82 -10.62
N VAL A 495 11.84 27.47 -10.84
CA VAL A 495 12.46 27.46 -12.17
C VAL A 495 11.73 26.48 -13.09
N LEU A 496 11.40 25.29 -12.58
CA LEU A 496 10.70 24.26 -13.34
C LEU A 496 9.30 24.74 -13.76
N LEU A 497 8.56 25.37 -12.84
CA LEU A 497 7.21 25.85 -13.08
C LEU A 497 7.18 27.05 -14.04
N GLU A 498 8.14 27.97 -13.94
CA GLU A 498 8.29 29.09 -14.88
C GLU A 498 8.51 28.56 -16.30
N VAL A 499 9.48 27.65 -16.48
CA VAL A 499 9.79 27.07 -17.79
C VAL A 499 8.60 26.29 -18.36
N ILE A 500 7.91 25.51 -17.53
CA ILE A 500 6.69 24.80 -17.94
C ILE A 500 5.60 25.79 -18.34
N GLY A 501 5.45 26.91 -17.62
CA GLY A 501 4.50 27.98 -17.94
C GLY A 501 4.66 28.50 -19.37
N ASP A 502 5.91 28.73 -19.80
CA ASP A 502 6.21 29.13 -21.17
C ASP A 502 5.96 28.00 -22.19
N ILE A 503 6.34 26.77 -21.85
CA ILE A 503 6.22 25.60 -22.73
C ILE A 503 4.75 25.34 -23.10
N VAL A 504 3.85 25.41 -22.13
CA VAL A 504 2.44 25.05 -22.36
C VAL A 504 1.70 26.06 -23.25
N LEU A 505 2.28 27.24 -23.47
CA LEU A 505 1.78 28.25 -24.41
C LEU A 505 2.21 27.97 -25.86
N LEU A 506 3.18 27.09 -26.09
CA LEU A 506 3.61 26.71 -27.43
C LEU A 506 2.44 26.08 -28.21
N PRO A 507 2.32 26.32 -29.53
CA PRO A 507 1.20 25.83 -30.34
C PRO A 507 0.95 24.32 -30.20
N MET A 508 2.03 23.52 -30.17
CA MET A 508 1.96 22.06 -29.97
C MET A 508 1.18 21.66 -28.70
N TYR A 509 1.36 22.38 -27.60
CA TYR A 509 0.64 22.13 -26.35
C TYR A 509 -0.76 22.73 -26.37
N ALA A 510 -0.89 23.99 -26.79
CA ALA A 510 -2.16 24.71 -26.81
C ALA A 510 -3.20 24.02 -27.71
N ASP A 511 -2.81 23.54 -28.90
CA ASP A 511 -3.68 22.83 -29.82
C ASP A 511 -4.18 21.50 -29.27
N ARG A 512 -3.27 20.69 -28.71
CA ARG A 512 -3.62 19.39 -28.14
C ARG A 512 -4.51 19.53 -26.89
N MET A 513 -4.22 20.50 -26.02
CA MET A 513 -5.06 20.79 -24.87
C MET A 513 -6.48 21.22 -25.27
N ARG A 514 -6.62 22.01 -26.34
CA ARG A 514 -7.94 22.37 -26.90
C ARG A 514 -8.68 21.13 -27.42
N ASN A 515 -8.00 20.24 -28.12
CA ASN A 515 -8.59 19.01 -28.65
C ASN A 515 -9.02 18.06 -27.54
N ASP A 516 -8.19 17.87 -26.51
CA ASP A 516 -8.51 17.05 -25.34
C ASP A 516 -9.71 17.60 -24.56
N SER A 517 -9.79 18.91 -24.41
CA SER A 517 -10.94 19.57 -23.75
C SER A 517 -12.24 19.36 -24.53
N LYS A 518 -12.19 19.47 -25.86
CA LYS A 518 -13.33 19.19 -26.75
C LYS A 518 -13.74 17.71 -26.74
N ALA A 519 -12.77 16.78 -26.63
CA ALA A 519 -13.05 15.36 -26.53
C ALA A 519 -13.74 15.01 -25.20
N ARG A 520 -13.30 15.62 -24.09
CA ARG A 520 -13.92 15.45 -22.77
C ARG A 520 -15.34 16.01 -22.71
N SER A 521 -15.59 17.17 -23.31
CA SER A 521 -16.96 17.74 -23.35
C SER A 521 -17.93 16.87 -24.14
N LYS A 522 -17.46 16.19 -25.20
CA LYS A 522 -18.27 15.26 -26.01
C LYS A 522 -18.54 13.90 -25.35
N GLN A 523 -17.74 13.51 -24.35
CA GLN A 523 -17.97 12.28 -23.58
C GLN A 523 -18.92 12.48 -22.39
N HIS A 524 -19.28 13.71 -22.05
CA HIS A 524 -20.21 14.05 -20.98
C HIS A 524 -21.55 14.60 -21.48
N SER A 525 -21.67 14.86 -22.79
CA SER A 525 -22.92 15.04 -23.53
C SER A 525 -23.39 13.70 -24.08
#